data_AF-A0A0Q4J4B5-F1
#
_entry.id   AF-A0A0Q4J4B5-F1
#
_cell.length_a   1.000
_cell.length_b   1.000
_cell.length_c   1.000
_cell.angle_alpha   90.00
_cell.angle_beta   90.00
_cell.angle_gamma   90.00
#
_symmetry.space_group_name_H-M   'P 1'
#
loop_
_entity.id
_entity.type
_entity.pdbx_description
1 polymer ?
#
loop_
_entity_poly.entity_id
_entity_poly.type
_entity_poly.pdbx_seq_one_letter_code
_entity_poly.pdbx_strand_id
1 'polypeptide(L)'
;MSLARSIGIDRIAGRDGMALGLAIEAELSQRGPDGRPYYDLIAVSRRGPEADILVSGMADASVRESDVKRKVERCAEKQGDKCVRKEKVEATCLQEMISFSSTLRVAGSDDGRILYTQTRPQTDSITTCPDDKGEPSPKDRIAKMVRTAADRFVDDIMPRHEEYRIRLREGREGMDKAMGQAFKDSIRLSQRDPIAACTTWADMDRTLSGHPSLLFNLGLCAEQAGDYVAAERAYGRAGATQDDVARVRGLAIGRDDAKRRAAGG
;
A
#
# COMPACT_ATOMS: atom_id res chain seq x y z
N MET A 1 -5.69 3.09 7.20
CA MET A 1 -6.33 3.96 6.19
C MET A 1 -7.83 3.77 6.28
N SER A 2 -8.57 4.85 6.06
CA SER A 2 -10.02 4.99 6.23
C SER A 2 -10.83 3.83 5.62
N LEU A 3 -11.80 3.34 6.38
CA LEU A 3 -12.67 2.20 6.05
C LEU A 3 -13.90 2.62 5.24
N ALA A 4 -13.69 3.41 4.18
CA ALA A 4 -14.74 3.67 3.20
C ALA A 4 -15.29 2.34 2.66
N ARG A 5 -16.61 2.25 2.46
CA ARG A 5 -17.27 1.13 1.77
C ARG A 5 -17.45 1.43 0.30
N SER A 6 -17.69 2.69 -0.03
CA SER A 6 -17.85 3.16 -1.40
C SER A 6 -16.81 4.20 -1.77
N ILE A 7 -16.41 4.19 -3.04
CA ILE A 7 -15.44 5.12 -3.61
C ILE A 7 -15.97 5.67 -4.93
N GLY A 8 -15.88 6.99 -5.08
CA GLY A 8 -16.20 7.67 -6.32
C GLY A 8 -14.93 8.25 -6.95
N ILE A 9 -14.77 8.05 -8.26
CA ILE A 9 -13.73 8.73 -9.03
C ILE A 9 -14.36 10.00 -9.60
N ASP A 10 -14.03 11.13 -8.98
CA ASP A 10 -14.38 12.46 -9.49
C ASP A 10 -13.37 12.88 -10.56
N ARG A 11 -13.47 14.13 -11.01
CA ARG A 11 -12.63 14.67 -12.06
C ARG A 11 -11.14 14.63 -11.68
N ILE A 12 -10.39 13.90 -12.50
CA ILE A 12 -8.94 14.04 -12.63
C ILE A 12 -8.68 14.97 -13.82
N ALA A 13 -8.15 16.15 -13.54
CA ALA A 13 -7.82 17.16 -14.54
C ALA A 13 -6.55 16.77 -15.34
N GLY A 14 -6.20 17.60 -16.33
CA GLY A 14 -5.06 17.35 -17.22
C GLY A 14 -5.42 16.50 -18.44
N ARG A 15 -4.50 16.42 -19.40
CA ARG A 15 -4.73 15.74 -20.69
C ARG A 15 -4.92 14.24 -20.54
N ASP A 16 -4.26 13.64 -19.56
CA ASP A 16 -4.26 12.20 -19.30
C ASP A 16 -5.16 11.82 -18.11
N GLY A 17 -5.85 12.81 -17.51
CA GLY A 17 -6.68 12.63 -16.32
C GLY A 17 -7.84 11.66 -16.51
N MET A 18 -8.56 11.75 -17.63
CA MET A 18 -9.65 10.81 -17.95
C MET A 18 -9.15 9.36 -18.10
N ALA A 19 -8.01 9.18 -18.79
CA ALA A 19 -7.42 7.86 -18.96
C ALA A 19 -6.96 7.27 -17.62
N LEU A 20 -6.42 8.11 -16.72
CA LEU A 20 -6.06 7.69 -15.37
C LEU A 20 -7.29 7.33 -14.53
N GLY A 21 -8.37 8.10 -14.60
CA GLY A 21 -9.62 7.81 -13.88
C GLY A 21 -10.17 6.44 -14.25
N LEU A 22 -10.32 6.17 -15.55
CA LEU A 22 -10.78 4.88 -16.05
C LEU A 22 -9.85 3.71 -15.67
N ALA A 23 -8.54 3.94 -15.67
CA ALA A 23 -7.58 2.92 -15.23
C ALA A 23 -7.73 2.61 -13.73
N ILE A 24 -7.95 3.63 -12.89
CA ILE A 24 -8.20 3.44 -11.45
C ILE A 24 -9.51 2.66 -11.23
N GLU A 25 -10.59 3.01 -11.92
CA GLU A 25 -11.87 2.27 -11.85
C GLU A 25 -11.68 0.79 -12.24
N ALA A 26 -10.95 0.53 -13.32
CA ALA A 26 -10.66 -0.82 -13.77
C ALA A 26 -9.90 -1.63 -12.72
N GLU A 27 -8.85 -1.07 -12.12
CA GLU A 27 -8.09 -1.72 -11.04
C GLU A 27 -8.97 -1.99 -9.81
N LEU A 28 -9.72 -0.99 -9.34
CA LEU A 28 -10.60 -1.14 -8.16
C LEU A 28 -11.71 -2.18 -8.37
N SER A 29 -12.19 -2.33 -9.60
CA SER A 29 -13.23 -3.32 -9.93
C SER A 29 -12.76 -4.78 -9.82
N GLN A 30 -11.45 -5.00 -9.69
CA GLN A 30 -10.85 -6.34 -9.63
C GLN A 30 -10.07 -6.60 -8.34
N ARG A 31 -9.82 -5.55 -7.55
CA ARG A 31 -8.99 -5.61 -6.34
C ARG A 31 -9.84 -5.82 -5.09
N GLY A 32 -9.78 -7.02 -4.54
CA GLY A 32 -10.35 -7.38 -3.23
C GLY A 32 -10.41 -8.90 -3.00
N PRO A 33 -10.99 -9.35 -1.88
CA PRO A 33 -11.07 -10.77 -1.53
C PRO A 33 -11.78 -11.59 -2.61
N ASP A 34 -11.26 -12.77 -2.92
CA ASP A 34 -11.83 -13.70 -3.90
C ASP A 34 -12.07 -13.10 -5.30
N GLY A 35 -11.29 -12.07 -5.66
CA GLY A 35 -11.39 -11.39 -6.96
C GLY A 35 -12.60 -10.47 -7.09
N ARG A 36 -13.24 -10.08 -5.98
CA ARG A 36 -14.34 -9.11 -5.94
C ARG A 36 -13.84 -7.72 -5.54
N PRO A 37 -14.46 -6.63 -6.00
CA PRO A 37 -14.12 -5.28 -5.55
C PRO A 37 -14.22 -5.16 -4.02
N TYR A 38 -13.22 -4.55 -3.39
CA TYR A 38 -13.29 -4.21 -1.97
C TYR A 38 -14.27 -3.04 -1.71
N TYR A 39 -14.30 -2.07 -2.64
CA TYR A 39 -15.18 -0.91 -2.56
C TYR A 39 -16.35 -1.03 -3.55
N ASP A 40 -17.51 -0.53 -3.14
CA ASP A 40 -18.59 -0.23 -4.06
C ASP A 40 -18.20 1.00 -4.91
N LEU A 41 -18.03 0.78 -6.22
CA LEU A 41 -17.71 1.86 -7.15
C LEU A 41 -18.96 2.67 -7.48
N ILE A 42 -18.93 3.96 -7.14
CA ILE A 42 -20.05 4.87 -7.35
C ILE A 42 -19.71 5.89 -8.45
N ALA A 43 -20.55 5.94 -9.48
CA ALA A 43 -20.46 6.97 -10.51
C ALA A 43 -20.84 8.33 -9.91
N VAL A 44 -19.84 9.21 -9.78
CA VAL A 44 -20.01 10.56 -9.20
C VAL A 44 -20.94 11.37 -10.08
N SER A 45 -22.09 11.79 -9.54
CA SER A 45 -23.04 12.65 -10.24
C SER A 45 -23.82 13.53 -9.27
N ARG A 46 -24.26 14.72 -9.71
CA ARG A 46 -24.94 15.72 -8.84
C ARG A 46 -26.25 15.24 -8.22
N ARG A 47 -26.84 14.16 -8.74
CA ARG A 47 -28.12 13.59 -8.30
C ARG A 47 -28.02 12.09 -8.01
N GLY A 48 -26.81 11.55 -8.02
CA GLY A 48 -26.54 10.15 -7.71
C GLY A 48 -26.29 9.93 -6.22
N PRO A 49 -26.14 8.67 -5.79
CA PRO A 49 -25.68 8.37 -4.44
C PRO A 49 -24.28 8.97 -4.21
N GLU A 50 -24.03 9.47 -3.01
CA GLU A 50 -22.69 9.91 -2.61
C GLU A 50 -21.83 8.70 -2.23
N ALA A 51 -20.58 8.71 -2.68
CA ALA A 51 -19.58 7.77 -2.18
C ALA A 51 -19.08 8.22 -0.80
N ASP A 52 -18.53 7.33 0.00
CA ASP A 52 -17.92 7.69 1.30
C ASP A 52 -16.66 8.53 1.09
N ILE A 53 -15.91 8.24 0.03
CA ILE A 53 -14.70 8.96 -0.36
C ILE A 53 -14.69 9.28 -1.85
N LEU A 54 -14.07 10.43 -2.17
CA LEU A 54 -13.87 10.89 -3.53
C LEU A 54 -12.39 10.95 -3.88
N VAL A 55 -12.05 10.37 -5.04
CA VAL A 55 -10.74 10.52 -5.66
C VAL A 55 -10.80 11.65 -6.68
N SER A 56 -9.89 12.61 -6.57
CA SER A 56 -9.75 13.72 -7.51
C SER A 56 -8.27 14.00 -7.75
N GLY A 57 -7.93 14.74 -8.81
CA GLY A 57 -6.53 15.02 -9.06
C GLY A 57 -6.21 15.69 -10.40
N MET A 58 -4.98 15.50 -10.84
CA MET A 58 -4.44 15.97 -12.11
C MET A 58 -3.47 14.93 -12.67
N ALA A 59 -3.47 14.71 -13.98
CA ALA A 59 -2.49 13.89 -14.67
C ALA A 59 -2.15 14.44 -16.07
N ASP A 60 -0.86 14.62 -16.31
CA ASP A 60 -0.35 15.13 -17.58
C ASP A 60 0.95 14.44 -17.98
N ALA A 61 1.01 14.01 -19.23
CA ALA A 61 2.22 13.60 -19.93
C ALA A 61 2.78 14.73 -20.78
N SER A 62 4.09 14.72 -21.01
CA SER A 62 4.77 15.56 -21.99
C SER A 62 5.85 14.74 -22.68
N VAL A 63 6.08 15.02 -23.96
CA VAL A 63 7.14 14.41 -24.76
C VAL A 63 8.07 15.51 -25.22
N ARG A 64 9.38 15.29 -25.06
CA ARG A 64 10.43 16.17 -25.55
C ARG A 64 11.31 15.39 -26.51
N GLU A 65 11.40 15.88 -27.73
CA GLU A 65 12.22 15.30 -28.78
C GLU A 65 13.61 15.93 -28.80
N SER A 66 14.63 15.11 -29.08
CA SER A 66 16.02 15.55 -29.22
C SER A 66 16.79 14.59 -30.11
N ASP A 67 17.78 15.10 -30.84
CA ASP A 67 18.67 14.27 -31.64
C ASP A 67 19.84 13.77 -30.79
N VAL A 68 20.16 12.47 -30.90
CA VAL A 68 21.32 11.85 -30.25
C VAL A 68 22.16 11.05 -31.23
N LYS A 69 23.48 11.11 -31.07
CA LYS A 69 24.42 10.31 -31.87
C LYS A 69 24.59 8.93 -31.23
N ARG A 70 24.38 7.87 -32.01
CA ARG A 70 24.58 6.47 -31.60
C ARG A 70 25.35 5.71 -32.67
N LYS A 71 26.11 4.70 -32.27
CA LYS A 71 26.72 3.74 -33.20
C LYS A 71 25.72 2.63 -33.50
N VAL A 72 25.31 2.51 -34.75
CA VAL A 72 24.33 1.52 -35.22
C VAL A 72 24.99 0.56 -36.21
N GLU A 73 24.53 -0.69 -36.23
CA GLU A 73 25.01 -1.67 -37.20
C GLU A 73 24.30 -1.50 -38.54
N ARG A 74 25.04 -1.22 -39.61
CA ARG A 74 24.53 -1.23 -40.98
C ARG A 74 25.16 -2.34 -41.80
N CYS A 75 24.42 -2.83 -42.78
CA CYS A 75 24.94 -3.79 -43.72
C CYS A 75 25.93 -3.10 -44.67
N ALA A 76 27.21 -3.46 -44.57
CA ALA A 76 28.27 -2.98 -45.43
C ALA A 76 28.35 -3.76 -46.75
N GLU A 77 28.03 -5.05 -46.72
CA GLU A 77 28.15 -5.93 -47.90
C GLU A 77 26.99 -6.94 -47.97
N LYS A 78 26.37 -7.07 -49.15
CA LYS A 78 25.27 -7.99 -49.42
C LYS A 78 25.68 -9.02 -50.47
N GLN A 79 25.29 -10.28 -50.24
CA GLN A 79 25.40 -11.36 -51.23
C GLN A 79 23.99 -11.90 -51.49
N GLY A 80 23.41 -11.51 -52.62
CA GLY A 80 21.96 -11.62 -52.84
C GLY A 80 21.18 -10.80 -51.82
N ASP A 81 20.12 -11.38 -51.26
CA ASP A 81 19.30 -10.73 -50.21
C ASP A 81 19.89 -10.84 -48.80
N LYS A 82 21.01 -11.56 -48.63
CA LYS A 82 21.66 -11.75 -47.33
C LYS A 82 22.75 -10.72 -47.09
N CYS A 83 22.69 -10.06 -45.94
CA CYS A 83 23.79 -9.23 -45.44
C CYS A 83 24.94 -10.12 -44.97
N VAL A 84 26.10 -10.04 -45.64
CA VAL A 84 27.28 -10.86 -45.33
C VAL A 84 28.32 -10.12 -44.50
N ARG A 85 28.27 -8.78 -44.47
CA ARG A 85 29.14 -7.97 -43.62
C ARG A 85 28.36 -6.80 -43.01
N LYS A 86 28.51 -6.61 -41.71
CA LYS A 86 28.00 -5.45 -40.98
C LYS A 86 29.16 -4.55 -40.54
N GLU A 87 28.89 -3.25 -40.48
CA GLU A 87 29.80 -2.27 -39.90
C GLU A 87 29.05 -1.35 -38.92
N LYS A 88 29.78 -0.78 -37.97
CA LYS A 88 29.21 0.19 -37.02
C LYS A 88 29.41 1.60 -37.56
N VAL A 89 28.33 2.25 -37.95
CA VAL A 89 28.33 3.65 -38.39
C VAL A 89 27.73 4.53 -37.31
N GLU A 90 28.20 5.76 -37.21
CA GLU A 90 27.52 6.76 -36.41
C GLU A 90 26.27 7.23 -37.14
N ALA A 91 25.13 7.21 -36.44
CA ALA A 91 23.85 7.70 -36.94
C ALA A 91 23.26 8.70 -35.96
N THR A 92 22.51 9.66 -36.50
CA THR A 92 21.58 10.47 -35.70
C THR A 92 20.34 9.64 -35.45
N CYS A 93 19.95 9.51 -34.19
CA CYS A 93 18.73 8.85 -33.75
C CYS A 93 17.84 9.88 -33.07
N LEU A 94 16.52 9.70 -33.20
CA LEU A 94 15.53 10.50 -32.49
C LEU A 94 15.39 9.94 -31.07
N GLN A 95 15.58 10.78 -30.06
CA GLN A 95 15.31 10.47 -28.66
C GLN A 95 14.09 11.24 -28.18
N GLU A 96 13.08 10.51 -27.72
CA GLU A 96 11.84 11.05 -27.18
C GLU A 96 11.81 10.81 -25.66
N MET A 97 11.99 11.87 -24.88
CA MET A 97 11.90 11.84 -23.43
C MET A 97 10.46 12.11 -22.98
N ILE A 98 9.87 11.13 -22.31
CA ILE A 98 8.49 11.15 -21.86
C ILE A 98 8.49 11.42 -20.36
N SER A 99 7.82 12.50 -19.95
CA SER A 99 7.59 12.82 -18.53
C SER A 99 6.10 12.74 -18.25
N PHE A 100 5.70 11.92 -17.28
CA PHE A 100 4.32 11.82 -16.81
C PHE A 100 4.28 12.21 -15.33
N SER A 101 3.32 13.03 -14.92
CA SER A 101 3.10 13.36 -13.52
C SER A 101 1.63 13.24 -13.17
N SER A 102 1.33 12.58 -12.06
CA SER A 102 0.00 12.51 -11.49
C SER A 102 0.00 12.98 -10.04
N THR A 103 -0.92 13.87 -9.70
CA THR A 103 -1.25 14.25 -8.31
C THR A 103 -2.65 13.77 -8.01
N LEU A 104 -2.79 12.85 -7.06
CA LEU A 104 -4.06 12.26 -6.66
C LEU A 104 -4.35 12.57 -5.20
N ARG A 105 -5.63 12.76 -4.88
CA ARG A 105 -6.14 13.11 -3.57
C ARG A 105 -7.38 12.29 -3.25
N VAL A 106 -7.47 11.80 -2.02
CA VAL A 106 -8.66 11.16 -1.45
C VAL A 106 -9.22 12.07 -0.37
N ALA A 107 -10.51 12.40 -0.47
CA ALA A 107 -11.23 13.18 0.54
C ALA A 107 -12.47 12.41 1.02
N GLY A 108 -12.83 12.58 2.29
CA GLY A 108 -14.16 12.21 2.79
C GLY A 108 -15.23 13.07 2.13
N SER A 109 -16.34 12.46 1.70
CA SER A 109 -17.42 13.21 1.04
C SER A 109 -18.26 14.00 2.03
N ASP A 110 -18.35 13.54 3.28
CA ASP A 110 -19.15 14.12 4.35
C ASP A 110 -18.53 15.40 4.95
N ASP A 111 -17.22 15.37 5.21
CA ASP A 111 -16.49 16.45 5.90
C ASP A 111 -15.47 17.16 5.00
N GLY A 112 -15.24 16.67 3.78
CA GLY A 112 -14.25 17.20 2.85
C GLY A 112 -12.80 17.02 3.32
N ARG A 113 -12.55 16.27 4.40
CA ARG A 113 -11.22 16.10 4.98
C ARG A 113 -10.34 15.30 4.04
N ILE A 114 -9.11 15.78 3.87
CA ILE A 114 -8.13 15.10 3.02
C ILE A 114 -7.52 13.93 3.80
N LEU A 115 -7.76 12.73 3.29
CA LEU A 115 -7.29 11.48 3.87
C LEU A 115 -5.94 11.06 3.30
N TYR A 116 -5.70 11.41 2.03
CA TYR A 116 -4.49 11.06 1.31
C TYR A 116 -4.26 12.08 0.20
N THR A 117 -3.00 12.45 -0.03
CA THR A 117 -2.56 13.21 -1.21
C THR A 117 -1.18 12.72 -1.60
N GLN A 118 -0.96 12.48 -2.89
CA GLN A 118 0.36 12.16 -3.38
C GLN A 118 0.59 12.60 -4.81
N THR A 119 1.82 13.06 -5.08
CA THR A 119 2.33 13.31 -6.43
C THR A 119 3.38 12.24 -6.76
N ARG A 120 3.21 11.55 -7.89
CA ARG A 120 4.14 10.53 -8.39
C ARG A 120 4.57 10.85 -9.83
N PRO A 121 5.75 11.46 -10.03
CA PRO A 121 6.31 11.61 -11.37
C PRO A 121 6.89 10.28 -11.89
N GLN A 122 6.90 10.13 -13.20
CA GLN A 122 7.47 9.03 -13.95
C GLN A 122 8.20 9.58 -15.19
N THR A 123 9.32 8.97 -15.56
CA THR A 123 10.03 9.30 -16.80
C THR A 123 10.37 8.04 -17.57
N ASP A 124 10.30 8.12 -18.90
CA ASP A 124 10.72 7.07 -19.83
C ASP A 124 11.39 7.71 -21.04
N SER A 125 12.16 6.94 -21.81
CA SER A 125 12.80 7.42 -23.03
C SER A 125 12.75 6.37 -24.13
N ILE A 126 12.36 6.81 -25.33
CA ILE A 126 12.43 6.02 -26.56
C ILE A 126 13.61 6.55 -27.37
N THR A 127 14.37 5.68 -28.03
CA THR A 127 15.43 6.11 -28.93
C THR A 127 15.33 5.30 -30.21
N THR A 128 14.81 5.93 -31.25
CA THR A 128 14.63 5.30 -32.55
C THR A 128 15.74 5.74 -33.50
N CYS A 129 16.56 4.77 -33.90
CA CYS A 129 17.62 4.94 -34.87
C CYS A 129 17.16 4.55 -36.29
N PRO A 130 17.89 4.97 -37.34
CA PRO A 130 17.65 4.48 -38.68
C PRO A 130 17.71 2.95 -38.73
N ASP A 131 16.81 2.34 -39.50
CA ASP A 131 16.66 0.89 -39.67
C ASP A 131 16.05 0.13 -38.47
N ASP A 132 15.74 0.80 -37.36
CA ASP A 132 15.00 0.20 -36.24
C ASP A 132 13.56 -0.15 -36.66
N LYS A 133 13.11 -1.34 -36.27
CA LYS A 133 11.74 -1.80 -36.52
C LYS A 133 10.94 -1.81 -35.22
N GLY A 134 9.89 -0.99 -35.16
CA GLY A 134 8.74 -1.22 -34.30
C GLY A 134 8.96 -1.03 -32.80
N GLU A 135 9.57 0.07 -32.37
CA GLU A 135 9.52 0.44 -30.95
C GLU A 135 8.11 0.90 -30.55
N PRO A 136 7.66 0.64 -29.30
CA PRO A 136 6.39 1.19 -28.80
C PRO A 136 6.41 2.72 -28.87
N SER A 137 5.35 3.30 -29.43
CA SER A 137 5.25 4.75 -29.59
C SER A 137 5.22 5.48 -28.24
N PRO A 138 5.49 6.80 -28.21
CA PRO A 138 5.29 7.59 -26.99
C PRO A 138 3.90 7.42 -26.39
N LYS A 139 2.87 7.27 -27.23
CA LYS A 139 1.50 7.01 -26.80
C LYS A 139 1.37 5.69 -26.03
N ASP A 140 2.02 4.63 -26.50
CA ASP A 140 1.99 3.32 -25.84
C ASP A 140 2.72 3.36 -24.49
N ARG A 141 3.83 4.11 -24.42
CA ARG A 141 4.56 4.35 -23.15
C ARG A 141 3.71 5.16 -22.17
N ILE A 142 3.07 6.24 -22.61
CA ILE A 142 2.18 7.05 -21.77
C ILE A 142 1.02 6.18 -21.26
N ALA A 143 0.38 5.38 -22.11
CA ALA A 143 -0.69 4.47 -21.68
C ALA A 143 -0.21 3.46 -20.61
N LYS A 144 1.02 2.98 -20.72
CA LYS A 144 1.65 2.13 -19.68
C LYS A 144 1.91 2.91 -18.40
N MET A 145 2.41 4.15 -18.47
CA MET A 145 2.64 5.01 -17.30
C MET A 145 1.34 5.34 -16.56
N VAL A 146 0.24 5.55 -17.30
CA VAL A 146 -1.11 5.74 -16.74
C VAL A 146 -1.56 4.50 -15.97
N ARG A 147 -1.47 3.30 -16.55
CA ARG A 147 -1.80 2.05 -15.84
C ARG A 147 -0.92 1.84 -14.61
N THR A 148 0.38 2.13 -14.73
CA THR A 148 1.33 2.04 -13.62
C THR A 148 0.97 3.02 -12.49
N ALA A 149 0.50 4.22 -12.81
CA ALA A 149 0.04 5.18 -11.83
C ALA A 149 -1.26 4.73 -11.13
N ALA A 150 -2.21 4.17 -11.89
CA ALA A 150 -3.46 3.63 -11.36
C ALA A 150 -3.19 2.48 -10.38
N ASP A 151 -2.46 1.45 -10.81
CA ASP A 151 -2.06 0.29 -10.01
C ASP A 151 -1.41 0.69 -8.68
N ARG A 152 -0.41 1.57 -8.77
CA ARG A 152 0.30 2.15 -7.62
C ARG A 152 -0.56 2.96 -6.68
N PHE A 153 -1.54 3.69 -7.20
CA PHE A 153 -2.47 4.46 -6.37
C PHE A 153 -3.47 3.53 -5.67
N VAL A 154 -3.98 2.54 -6.39
CA VAL A 154 -4.88 1.52 -5.83
C VAL A 154 -4.16 0.74 -4.73
N ASP A 155 -2.91 0.33 -4.92
CA ASP A 155 -2.08 -0.29 -3.87
C ASP A 155 -1.94 0.56 -2.60
N ASP A 156 -1.86 1.88 -2.76
CA ASP A 156 -1.77 2.80 -1.63
C ASP A 156 -3.08 2.85 -0.85
N ILE A 157 -4.24 2.85 -1.54
CA ILE A 157 -5.55 3.04 -0.90
C ILE A 157 -6.23 1.74 -0.47
N MET A 158 -5.85 0.62 -1.08
CA MET A 158 -6.43 -0.69 -0.79
C MET A 158 -6.09 -1.16 0.63
N PRO A 159 -7.08 -1.65 1.40
CA PRO A 159 -6.82 -2.22 2.70
C PRO A 159 -5.93 -3.46 2.59
N ARG A 160 -4.89 -3.49 3.44
CA ARG A 160 -3.98 -4.64 3.54
C ARG A 160 -4.35 -5.48 4.75
N HIS A 161 -4.47 -6.79 4.53
CA HIS A 161 -4.48 -7.76 5.62
C HIS A 161 -3.03 -8.06 5.99
N GLU A 162 -2.64 -7.69 7.20
CA GLU A 162 -1.33 -8.05 7.74
C GLU A 162 -1.50 -9.23 8.71
N GLU A 163 -0.90 -10.37 8.38
CA GLU A 163 -0.78 -11.51 9.29
C GLU A 163 0.49 -11.34 10.13
N TYR A 164 0.33 -11.12 11.43
CA TYR A 164 1.47 -11.03 12.34
C TYR A 164 1.69 -12.36 13.06
N ARG A 165 2.92 -12.87 12.99
CA ARG A 165 3.39 -13.89 13.94
C ARG A 165 3.84 -13.21 15.21
N ILE A 166 2.91 -13.06 16.13
CA ILE A 166 3.18 -12.52 17.46
C ILE A 166 4.00 -13.55 18.25
N ARG A 167 5.12 -13.10 18.82
CA ARG A 167 5.92 -13.91 19.75
C ARG A 167 5.67 -13.45 21.17
N LEU A 168 5.31 -14.38 22.05
CA LEU A 168 5.25 -14.11 23.49
C LEU A 168 6.66 -13.82 24.03
N ARG A 169 6.75 -13.01 25.08
CA ARG A 169 7.99 -12.88 25.85
C ARG A 169 8.04 -13.97 26.91
N GLU A 170 9.14 -14.71 26.92
CA GLU A 170 9.36 -15.86 27.80
C GLU A 170 10.43 -15.63 28.88
N GLY A 171 10.97 -14.40 28.96
CA GLY A 171 11.95 -14.04 29.99
C GLY A 171 11.35 -14.20 31.39
N ARG A 172 12.13 -14.77 32.32
CA ARG A 172 11.71 -15.10 33.70
C ARG A 172 12.64 -14.46 34.75
N GLU A 173 13.44 -13.49 34.33
CA GLU A 173 14.41 -12.85 35.21
C GLU A 173 13.72 -12.09 36.34
N GLY A 174 14.13 -12.32 37.58
CA GLY A 174 13.48 -11.73 38.76
C GLY A 174 12.24 -12.47 39.25
N MET A 175 11.80 -13.55 38.57
CA MET A 175 10.80 -14.47 39.12
C MET A 175 11.46 -15.48 40.07
N ASP A 176 10.78 -15.82 41.17
CA ASP A 176 11.16 -16.97 41.95
C ASP A 176 10.90 -18.29 41.19
N LYS A 177 11.39 -19.41 41.74
CA LYS A 177 11.29 -20.72 41.08
C LYS A 177 9.84 -21.16 40.82
N ALA A 178 8.93 -20.89 41.76
CA ALA A 178 7.53 -21.30 41.65
C ALA A 178 6.81 -20.47 40.59
N MET A 179 6.96 -19.15 40.64
CA MET A 179 6.42 -18.22 39.66
C MET A 179 7.00 -18.46 38.27
N GLY A 180 8.31 -18.66 38.15
CA GLY A 180 8.96 -18.93 36.88
C GLY A 180 8.51 -20.24 36.23
N GLN A 181 8.13 -21.25 37.02
CA GLN A 181 7.54 -22.48 36.52
C GLN A 181 6.08 -22.26 36.08
N ALA A 182 5.27 -21.60 36.92
CA ALA A 182 3.90 -21.27 36.59
C ALA A 182 3.80 -20.40 35.32
N PHE A 183 4.71 -19.42 35.15
CA PHE A 183 4.77 -18.59 33.95
C PHE A 183 5.12 -19.40 32.70
N LYS A 184 6.08 -20.32 32.80
CA LYS A 184 6.41 -21.23 31.69
C LYS A 184 5.22 -22.11 31.30
N ASP A 185 4.46 -22.58 32.28
CA ASP A 185 3.30 -23.43 32.03
C ASP A 185 2.13 -22.62 31.44
N SER A 186 1.97 -21.35 31.80
CA SER A 186 0.98 -20.47 31.17
C SER A 186 1.34 -20.08 29.73
N ILE A 187 2.64 -19.96 29.37
CA ILE A 187 3.06 -19.84 27.97
C ILE A 187 2.60 -21.06 27.16
N ARG A 188 2.78 -22.27 27.67
CA ARG A 188 2.29 -23.49 26.99
C ARG A 188 0.76 -23.54 26.93
N LEU A 189 0.10 -23.12 28.01
CA LEU A 189 -1.36 -23.02 28.07
C LEU A 189 -1.90 -22.11 26.98
N SER A 190 -1.22 -20.99 26.69
CA SER A 190 -1.68 -20.01 25.69
C SER A 190 -1.88 -20.58 24.28
N GLN A 191 -1.17 -21.66 23.93
CA GLN A 191 -1.29 -22.32 22.63
C GLN A 191 -2.63 -23.05 22.45
N ARG A 192 -3.29 -23.43 23.55
CA ARG A 192 -4.57 -24.16 23.56
C ARG A 192 -5.71 -23.36 24.19
N ASP A 193 -5.38 -22.50 25.15
CA ASP A 193 -6.31 -21.68 25.90
C ASP A 193 -5.66 -20.31 26.19
N PRO A 194 -5.71 -19.39 25.23
CA PRO A 194 -5.16 -18.05 25.40
C PRO A 194 -5.88 -17.26 26.50
N ILE A 195 -7.18 -17.50 26.71
CA ILE A 195 -7.97 -16.79 27.71
C ILE A 195 -7.49 -17.15 29.12
N ALA A 196 -7.34 -18.45 29.41
CA ALA A 196 -6.84 -18.89 30.71
C ALA A 196 -5.39 -18.46 30.97
N ALA A 197 -4.54 -18.44 29.93
CA ALA A 197 -3.19 -17.89 30.03
C ALA A 197 -3.20 -16.40 30.39
N CYS A 198 -4.08 -15.61 29.76
CA CYS A 198 -4.26 -14.19 30.06
C CYS A 198 -4.70 -13.95 31.51
N THR A 199 -5.64 -14.74 32.03
CA THR A 199 -6.03 -14.69 33.45
C THR A 199 -4.84 -15.00 34.36
N THR A 200 -4.07 -16.04 34.02
CA THR A 200 -2.88 -16.44 34.80
C THR A 200 -1.83 -15.33 34.85
N TRP A 201 -1.54 -14.67 33.72
CA TRP A 201 -0.59 -13.56 33.68
C TRP A 201 -1.09 -12.33 34.44
N ALA A 202 -2.41 -12.07 34.41
CA ALA A 202 -3.00 -10.97 35.18
C ALA A 202 -2.88 -11.21 36.69
N ASP A 203 -3.06 -12.44 37.14
CA ASP A 203 -2.87 -12.81 38.55
C ASP A 203 -1.39 -12.68 38.95
N MET A 204 -0.46 -13.13 38.09
CA MET A 204 0.98 -12.98 38.32
C MET A 204 1.43 -11.52 38.41
N ASP A 205 0.89 -10.62 37.57
CA ASP A 205 1.25 -9.19 37.62
C ASP A 205 0.72 -8.49 38.89
N ARG A 206 -0.31 -9.05 39.56
CA ARG A 206 -0.69 -8.56 40.90
C ARG A 206 0.33 -8.91 41.98
N THR A 207 1.07 -10.01 41.80
CA THR A 207 2.11 -10.44 42.75
C THR A 207 3.48 -9.85 42.40
N LEU A 208 3.85 -9.85 41.12
CA LEU A 208 5.10 -9.31 40.60
C LEU A 208 4.79 -8.23 39.56
N SER A 209 4.37 -7.07 40.05
CA SER A 209 3.92 -5.96 39.20
C SER A 209 5.06 -5.38 38.39
N GLY A 210 4.82 -5.18 37.10
CA GLY A 210 5.78 -4.45 36.25
C GLY A 210 6.87 -5.31 35.63
N HIS A 211 6.80 -6.63 35.77
CA HIS A 211 7.74 -7.53 35.12
C HIS A 211 7.59 -7.44 33.57
N PRO A 212 8.67 -7.17 32.81
CA PRO A 212 8.58 -6.89 31.37
C PRO A 212 7.88 -7.97 30.53
N SER A 213 8.12 -9.25 30.79
CA SER A 213 7.45 -10.33 30.04
C SER A 213 5.97 -10.46 30.37
N LEU A 214 5.57 -10.19 31.62
CA LEU A 214 4.15 -10.23 32.03
C LEU A 214 3.41 -9.07 31.37
N LEU A 215 3.97 -7.86 31.45
CA LEU A 215 3.40 -6.68 30.82
C LEU A 215 3.26 -6.83 29.30
N PHE A 216 4.27 -7.38 28.63
CA PHE A 216 4.19 -7.60 27.18
C PHE A 216 3.07 -8.58 26.81
N ASN A 217 2.99 -9.72 27.50
CA ASN A 217 1.97 -10.73 27.23
C ASN A 217 0.57 -10.24 27.63
N LEU A 218 0.44 -9.41 28.68
CA LEU A 218 -0.80 -8.70 29.00
C LEU A 218 -1.19 -7.66 27.94
N GLY A 219 -0.21 -7.02 27.30
CA GLY A 219 -0.44 -6.17 26.14
C GLY A 219 -1.09 -6.93 25.00
N LEU A 220 -0.64 -8.17 24.76
CA LEU A 220 -1.26 -9.06 23.77
C LEU A 220 -2.67 -9.47 24.14
N CYS A 221 -2.92 -9.80 25.41
CA CYS A 221 -4.26 -10.11 25.89
C CYS A 221 -5.24 -8.95 25.71
N ALA A 222 -4.79 -7.72 26.04
CA ALA A 222 -5.60 -6.51 25.85
C ALA A 222 -5.86 -6.24 24.37
N GLU A 223 -4.87 -6.44 23.52
CA GLU A 223 -5.01 -6.29 22.07
C GLU A 223 -6.01 -7.29 21.48
N GLN A 224 -5.94 -8.56 21.88
CA GLN A 224 -6.90 -9.60 21.48
C GLN A 224 -8.32 -9.27 21.94
N ALA A 225 -8.46 -8.65 23.12
CA ALA A 225 -9.75 -8.18 23.64
C ALA A 225 -10.25 -6.89 22.97
N GLY A 226 -9.46 -6.29 22.07
CA GLY A 226 -9.78 -5.02 21.42
C GLY A 226 -9.61 -3.78 22.31
N ASP A 227 -8.97 -3.93 23.49
CA ASP A 227 -8.58 -2.82 24.37
C ASP A 227 -7.19 -2.31 24.01
N TYR A 228 -7.12 -1.59 22.90
CA TYR A 228 -5.86 -1.06 22.37
C TYR A 228 -5.21 -0.01 23.28
N VAL A 229 -5.97 0.67 24.15
CA VAL A 229 -5.41 1.65 25.09
C VAL A 229 -4.66 0.93 26.20
N ALA A 230 -5.25 -0.14 26.76
CA ALA A 230 -4.56 -0.97 27.74
C ALA A 230 -3.35 -1.67 27.11
N ALA A 231 -3.47 -2.15 25.87
CA ALA A 231 -2.38 -2.80 25.14
C ALA A 231 -1.18 -1.86 24.95
N GLU A 232 -1.40 -0.65 24.43
CA GLU A 232 -0.34 0.35 24.20
C GLU A 232 0.41 0.68 25.51
N ARG A 233 -0.33 0.90 26.60
CA ARG A 233 0.25 1.17 27.92
C ARG A 233 1.10 -0.01 28.42
N ALA A 234 0.61 -1.23 28.24
CA ALA A 234 1.31 -2.43 28.67
C ALA A 234 2.62 -2.64 27.86
N TYR A 235 2.57 -2.48 26.55
CA TYR A 235 3.76 -2.53 25.68
C TYR A 235 4.78 -1.45 26.01
N GLY A 236 4.34 -0.21 26.25
CA GLY A 236 5.21 0.89 26.65
C GLY A 236 5.95 0.59 27.96
N ARG A 237 5.24 0.07 28.98
CA ARG A 237 5.85 -0.33 30.26
C ARG A 237 6.75 -1.55 30.13
N ALA A 238 6.48 -2.44 29.17
CA ALA A 238 7.28 -3.63 28.92
C ALA A 238 8.59 -3.33 28.18
N GLY A 239 8.79 -2.12 27.63
CA GLY A 239 9.89 -1.85 26.70
C GLY A 239 9.74 -2.64 25.40
N ALA A 240 8.53 -2.68 24.84
CA ALA A 240 8.27 -3.22 23.51
C ALA A 240 8.93 -2.39 22.41
N THR A 241 9.01 -2.93 21.19
CA THR A 241 9.56 -2.18 20.06
C THR A 241 8.59 -1.08 19.61
N GLN A 242 9.10 -0.11 18.85
CA GLN A 242 8.22 0.92 18.25
C GLN A 242 7.20 0.31 17.29
N ASP A 243 7.55 -0.79 16.61
CA ASP A 243 6.65 -1.49 15.70
C ASP A 243 5.47 -2.12 16.44
N ASP A 244 5.72 -2.74 17.61
CA ASP A 244 4.66 -3.29 18.46
C ASP A 244 3.65 -2.21 18.88
N VAL A 245 4.14 -1.03 19.26
CA VAL A 245 3.32 0.11 19.68
C VAL A 245 2.57 0.73 18.49
N ALA A 246 3.25 0.91 17.36
CA ALA A 246 2.66 1.47 16.14
C ALA A 246 1.51 0.60 15.62
N ARG A 247 1.66 -0.73 15.69
CA ARG A 247 0.64 -1.70 15.32
C ARG A 247 -0.65 -1.52 16.12
N VAL A 248 -0.56 -1.45 17.45
CA VAL A 248 -1.73 -1.25 18.31
C VAL A 248 -2.43 0.07 18.03
N ARG A 249 -1.67 1.15 17.81
CA ARG A 249 -2.23 2.45 17.42
C ARG A 249 -2.99 2.35 16.10
N GLY A 250 -2.43 1.65 15.11
CA GLY A 250 -3.10 1.38 13.84
C GLY A 250 -4.43 0.64 14.02
N LEU A 251 -4.45 -0.39 14.87
CA LEU A 251 -5.66 -1.15 15.20
C LEU A 251 -6.71 -0.30 15.93
N ALA A 252 -6.28 0.60 16.82
CA ALA A 252 -7.17 1.54 17.51
C ALA A 252 -7.90 2.46 16.53
N ILE A 253 -7.15 3.06 15.60
CA ILE A 253 -7.70 3.90 14.52
C ILE A 253 -8.70 3.08 13.70
N GLY A 254 -8.33 1.87 13.29
CA GLY A 254 -9.21 0.99 12.51
C GLY A 254 -10.52 0.64 13.24
N ARG A 255 -10.48 0.40 14.55
CA ARG A 255 -11.70 0.12 15.34
C ARG A 255 -12.58 1.35 15.49
N ASP A 256 -12.00 2.51 15.75
CA ASP A 256 -12.78 3.74 15.93
C ASP A 256 -13.45 4.17 14.62
N ASP A 257 -12.78 3.95 13.49
CA ASP A 257 -13.39 4.03 12.15
C ASP A 257 -14.54 3.01 12.00
N ALA A 258 -14.37 1.76 12.46
CA ALA A 258 -15.41 0.74 12.37
C ALA A 258 -16.66 1.04 13.21
N LYS A 259 -16.49 1.64 14.39
CA LYS A 259 -17.61 2.06 15.25
C LYS A 259 -18.41 3.18 14.61
N ARG A 260 -17.76 4.15 13.95
CA ARG A 260 -18.45 5.21 13.19
C ARG A 260 -19.36 4.62 12.11
N ARG A 261 -18.93 3.55 11.42
CA ARG A 261 -19.77 2.83 10.44
C ARG A 261 -21.01 2.17 11.04
N ALA A 262 -20.94 1.66 12.26
CA ALA A 262 -22.08 1.01 12.91
C ALA A 262 -23.10 2.02 13.44
N ALA A 263 -22.66 3.25 13.75
CA ALA A 263 -23.52 4.31 14.27
C ALA A 263 -24.20 5.16 13.17
N GLY A 264 -23.67 5.15 11.95
CA GLY A 264 -24.23 5.85 10.78
C GLY A 264 -25.05 4.97 9.84
N GLY A 265 -25.52 3.80 10.31
CA GLY A 265 -26.40 2.89 9.57
C GLY A 265 -27.86 3.01 9.99
#